data_AF-A0A940HLU1-F1
#
_entry.id   AF-A0A940HLU1-F1
#
_cell.length_a   1.000
_cell.length_b   1.000
_cell.length_c   1.000
_cell.angle_alpha   90.00
_cell.angle_beta   90.00
_cell.angle_gamma   90.00
#
_symmetry.space_group_name_H-M   'P 1'
#
loop_
_entity.id
_entity.type
_entity.pdbx_description
1 polymer ?
#
loop_
_entity_poly.entity_id
_entity_poly.type
_entity_poly.pdbx_seq_one_letter_code
_entity_poly.pdbx_strand_id
1 'polypeptide(L)'
;MTAFKRIVIVILALVLPAFCVSCNKPTVVYLDTEDGFQPKPNKLYVTYLYVLSANEEGIFSSEVFVNYPGADKLFTECDTVRIEFYGRNYRAEEKEVTVQWGDGSSSEFVCTHVITAVKSARRSDGKAGEPVYDKPIIYLYPEADTVCSVALEFDGELTCTYPEYGTDGWQDFIARPDGTLVFPDGNEYYTLYWEGRGNYDWLDISSGFCVKGTDTARFLAETLPQLGLSAREANEFIIYWLPILQNNAYNLISFQTSTYADNVKLTVSPEPDTVIRVLMAYMPLEHAVNIPPQQLTAPERTGFTVVEWGGTEVNK
;
A
#
# COMPACT_ATOMS: atom_id res chain seq x y z
N MET A 1 49.29 1.44 -25.24
CA MET A 1 48.57 2.74 -25.24
C MET A 1 47.14 2.38 -25.62
N THR A 2 46.11 2.46 -24.77
CA THR A 2 45.86 3.37 -23.65
C THR A 2 45.09 2.59 -22.59
N ALA A 3 45.50 2.70 -21.33
CA ALA A 3 44.73 2.20 -20.20
C ALA A 3 43.42 2.99 -20.11
N PHE A 4 42.27 2.32 -20.26
CA PHE A 4 41.01 2.80 -19.70
C PHE A 4 40.72 1.95 -18.45
N LYS A 5 41.39 2.30 -17.36
CA LYS A 5 40.96 1.89 -16.02
C LYS A 5 40.03 2.98 -15.49
N ARG A 6 38.81 2.58 -15.16
CA ARG A 6 37.74 3.27 -14.42
C ARG A 6 36.73 4.08 -15.25
N ILE A 7 35.49 4.02 -14.72
CA ILE A 7 34.23 4.72 -15.05
C ILE A 7 33.36 3.82 -15.97
N VAL A 8 32.18 3.32 -15.58
CA VAL A 8 30.95 4.04 -15.14
C VAL A 8 30.01 3.16 -14.31
N ILE A 9 29.26 3.83 -13.43
CA ILE A 9 28.10 3.43 -12.61
C ILE A 9 27.12 2.49 -13.33
N VAL A 10 26.85 1.33 -12.74
CA VAL A 10 25.68 0.50 -13.06
C VAL A 10 24.51 1.05 -12.23
N ILE A 11 23.42 1.48 -12.88
CA ILE A 11 22.15 1.78 -12.21
C ILE A 11 21.30 0.52 -12.33
N LEU A 12 21.29 -0.31 -11.28
CA LEU A 12 20.30 -1.39 -11.19
C LEU A 12 18.95 -0.75 -10.85
N ALA A 13 17.93 -0.93 -11.68
CA ALA A 13 16.53 -0.74 -11.29
C ALA A 13 15.92 -2.13 -11.06
N LEU A 14 15.78 -2.52 -9.79
CA LEU A 14 14.98 -3.68 -9.42
C LEU A 14 13.51 -3.27 -9.45
N VAL A 15 12.71 -3.81 -10.38
CA VAL A 15 11.26 -3.78 -10.28
C VAL A 15 10.82 -5.12 -9.69
N LEU A 16 10.22 -5.10 -8.51
CA LEU A 16 9.39 -6.20 -8.02
C LEU A 16 7.96 -5.66 -7.82
N PRO A 17 6.89 -6.44 -8.09
CA PRO A 17 6.85 -7.89 -8.37
C PRO A 17 6.23 -8.23 -9.74
N ALA A 18 6.74 -9.28 -10.39
CA ALA A 18 6.02 -9.96 -11.47
C ALA A 18 5.60 -11.34 -10.96
N PHE A 19 4.32 -11.51 -10.62
CA PHE A 19 3.70 -12.82 -10.54
C PHE A 19 2.44 -12.83 -11.41
N CYS A 20 2.51 -13.56 -12.52
CA CYS A 20 1.37 -14.17 -13.19
C CYS A 20 1.56 -15.68 -13.06
N VAL A 21 0.86 -16.32 -12.11
CA VAL A 21 0.97 -17.77 -11.86
C VAL A 21 0.18 -18.61 -12.88
N SER A 22 -0.46 -18.01 -13.90
CA SER A 22 -1.25 -18.77 -14.89
C SER A 22 -0.78 -18.67 -16.33
N CYS A 23 0.30 -17.95 -16.64
CA CYS A 23 0.81 -17.85 -18.00
C CYS A 23 2.31 -18.09 -18.00
N ASN A 24 2.71 -19.30 -18.42
CA ASN A 24 4.09 -19.71 -18.62
C ASN A 24 4.72 -19.02 -19.85
N LYS A 25 4.54 -17.70 -19.99
CA LYS A 25 5.12 -16.87 -21.04
C LYS A 25 5.87 -15.70 -20.40
N PRO A 26 7.10 -15.38 -20.83
CA PRO A 26 7.84 -14.24 -20.33
C PRO A 26 7.06 -12.96 -20.61
N THR A 27 6.75 -12.22 -19.54
CA THR A 27 6.14 -10.89 -19.64
C THR A 27 7.26 -9.88 -19.78
N VAL A 28 7.36 -9.22 -20.95
CA VAL A 28 8.30 -8.13 -21.19
C VAL A 28 7.67 -6.86 -20.64
N VAL A 29 8.23 -6.30 -19.57
CA VAL A 29 7.84 -4.99 -19.04
C VAL A 29 8.76 -3.95 -19.67
N TYR A 30 8.20 -3.06 -20.49
CA TYR A 30 8.91 -1.86 -20.95
C TYR A 30 8.77 -0.79 -19.87
N LEU A 31 9.89 -0.28 -19.36
CA LEU A 31 9.90 0.99 -18.65
C LEU A 31 10.22 2.08 -19.66
N ASP A 32 9.30 3.02 -19.82
CA ASP A 32 9.57 4.28 -20.48
C ASP A 32 10.46 5.10 -19.54
N THR A 33 11.67 5.44 -19.98
CA THR A 33 12.53 6.34 -19.22
C THR A 33 12.07 7.77 -19.47
N GLU A 34 10.94 8.16 -18.89
CA GLU A 34 10.55 9.56 -18.87
C GLU A 34 11.48 10.35 -17.94
N ASP A 35 11.90 11.50 -18.48
CA ASP A 35 12.71 12.57 -17.91
C ASP A 35 14.23 12.35 -17.74
N GLY A 36 14.94 12.67 -18.83
CA GLY A 36 16.18 13.45 -18.72
C GLY A 36 17.50 12.73 -18.93
N PHE A 37 17.51 11.46 -19.33
CA PHE A 37 18.77 10.77 -19.60
C PHE A 37 19.39 11.20 -20.94
N GLN A 38 20.44 12.02 -20.87
CA GLN A 38 21.25 12.42 -22.03
C GLN A 38 22.52 11.54 -22.08
N PRO A 39 22.56 10.48 -22.92
CA PRO A 39 23.73 9.60 -23.00
C PRO A 39 24.95 10.38 -23.51
N LYS A 40 26.08 10.21 -22.81
CA LYS A 40 27.36 10.81 -23.20
C LYS A 40 28.08 9.88 -24.19
N PRO A 41 28.78 10.43 -25.20
CA PRO A 41 29.62 9.62 -26.08
C PRO A 41 30.67 8.83 -25.28
N ASN A 42 30.96 7.59 -25.71
CA ASN A 42 31.93 6.68 -25.11
C ASN A 42 31.61 6.22 -23.68
N LYS A 43 30.32 6.09 -23.34
CA LYS A 43 29.86 5.42 -22.12
C LYS A 43 28.99 4.21 -22.46
N LEU A 44 29.25 3.10 -21.77
CA LEU A 44 28.45 1.89 -21.81
C LEU A 44 27.25 2.04 -20.86
N TYR A 45 26.05 1.75 -21.33
CA TYR A 45 24.82 1.89 -20.56
C TYR A 45 24.10 0.55 -20.49
N VAL A 46 24.29 -0.16 -19.38
CA VAL A 46 23.55 -1.42 -19.12
C VAL A 46 22.13 -1.05 -18.76
N THR A 47 21.16 -1.49 -19.56
CA THR A 47 19.75 -1.29 -19.25
C THR A 47 19.11 -2.67 -19.11
N TYR A 48 18.55 -2.90 -17.92
CA TYR A 48 17.72 -4.04 -17.48
C TYR A 48 18.42 -5.27 -16.88
N LEU A 49 17.90 -5.65 -15.70
CA LEU A 49 18.12 -6.90 -15.00
C LEU A 49 16.78 -7.66 -14.99
N TYR A 50 16.75 -8.91 -15.46
CA TYR A 50 15.58 -9.78 -15.30
C TYR A 50 15.87 -10.80 -14.20
N VAL A 51 14.95 -10.92 -13.23
CA VAL A 51 15.03 -11.93 -12.17
C VAL A 51 14.23 -13.14 -12.63
N LEU A 52 14.92 -14.26 -12.89
CA LEU A 52 14.32 -15.51 -13.31
C LEU A 52 14.33 -16.49 -12.12
N SER A 53 13.18 -16.55 -11.44
CA SER A 53 12.83 -17.51 -10.37
C SER A 53 13.35 -17.23 -8.96
N ALA A 54 12.47 -17.51 -8.00
CA ALA A 54 12.75 -17.60 -6.58
C ALA A 54 12.53 -19.06 -6.16
N ASN A 55 13.46 -19.62 -5.38
CA ASN A 55 13.24 -20.86 -4.63
C ASN A 55 13.09 -20.54 -3.13
N GLU A 56 12.57 -21.48 -2.35
CA GLU A 56 12.16 -21.31 -0.93
C GLU A 56 13.28 -20.80 0.00
N GLU A 57 14.53 -20.85 -0.44
CA GLU A 57 15.70 -20.36 0.30
C GLU A 57 16.08 -18.90 -0.01
N GLY A 58 15.33 -18.19 -0.86
CA GLY A 58 15.57 -16.77 -1.15
C GLY A 58 16.86 -16.52 -1.96
N ILE A 59 17.33 -17.52 -2.70
CA ILE A 59 18.46 -17.38 -3.62
C ILE A 59 17.91 -16.94 -4.98
N PHE A 60 18.39 -15.81 -5.48
CA PHE A 60 18.01 -15.29 -6.79
C PHE A 60 19.21 -15.31 -7.73
N SER A 61 19.04 -15.88 -8.91
CA SER A 61 19.99 -15.79 -10.03
C SER A 61 19.42 -14.85 -11.08
N SER A 62 20.22 -13.91 -11.56
CA SER A 62 19.82 -12.99 -12.63
C SER A 62 20.81 -13.01 -13.79
N GLU A 63 20.29 -12.95 -15.01
CA GLU A 63 21.07 -12.68 -16.22
C GLU A 63 21.05 -11.18 -16.52
N VAL A 64 22.23 -10.61 -16.82
CA VAL A 64 22.40 -9.19 -17.13
C VAL A 64 22.50 -9.04 -18.64
N PHE A 65 21.64 -8.23 -19.25
CA PHE A 65 21.75 -7.88 -20.67
C PHE A 65 22.34 -6.48 -20.82
N VAL A 66 23.43 -6.38 -21.57
CA VAL A 66 24.14 -5.12 -21.81
C VAL A 66 23.82 -4.65 -23.23
N ASN A 67 23.21 -3.47 -23.36
CA ASN A 67 23.00 -2.85 -24.67
C ASN A 67 24.05 -1.74 -24.90
N TYR A 68 24.77 -1.80 -26.02
CA TYR A 68 25.76 -0.78 -26.40
C TYR A 68 25.33 -0.07 -27.68
N PRO A 69 25.27 1.28 -27.70
CA PRO A 69 24.95 2.00 -28.92
C PRO A 69 26.01 1.73 -30.00
N GLY A 70 25.63 1.05 -31.09
CA GLY A 70 26.50 0.73 -32.23
C GLY A 70 27.01 -0.71 -32.30
N ALA A 71 26.58 -1.61 -31.42
CA ALA A 71 26.86 -3.04 -31.55
C ALA A 71 25.66 -3.76 -32.19
N ASP A 72 25.79 -4.14 -33.47
CA ASP A 72 24.82 -5.01 -34.15
C ASP A 72 24.89 -6.42 -33.52
N LYS A 73 23.98 -6.68 -32.56
CA LYS A 73 23.74 -7.97 -31.89
C LYS A 73 24.93 -8.57 -31.14
N LEU A 74 24.92 -8.44 -29.81
CA LEU A 74 25.65 -9.32 -28.91
C LEU A 74 24.69 -9.81 -27.82
N PHE A 75 24.26 -11.07 -27.95
CA PHE A 75 23.69 -11.83 -26.84
C PHE A 75 24.79 -12.77 -26.37
N THR A 76 25.24 -12.62 -25.14
CA THR A 76 26.13 -13.58 -24.49
C THR A 76 25.58 -13.87 -23.10
N GLU A 77 25.35 -15.16 -22.83
CA GLU A 77 25.04 -15.68 -21.49
C GLU A 77 26.10 -15.17 -20.52
N CYS A 78 25.66 -14.53 -19.44
CA CYS A 78 26.55 -14.12 -18.37
C CYS A 78 26.49 -15.22 -17.30
N ASP A 79 27.61 -15.88 -17.03
CA ASP A 79 27.68 -16.89 -15.97
C ASP A 79 27.45 -16.23 -14.60
N THR A 80 26.20 -16.32 -14.15
CA THR A 80 25.70 -16.24 -12.77
C THR A 80 26.21 -15.08 -11.90
N VAL A 81 25.45 -13.98 -11.82
CA VAL A 81 25.58 -13.05 -10.69
C VAL A 81 24.84 -13.66 -9.49
N ARG A 82 25.59 -14.09 -8.47
CA ARG A 82 25.02 -14.60 -7.22
C ARG A 82 24.77 -13.45 -6.24
N ILE A 83 23.49 -13.11 -6.07
CA ILE A 83 23.03 -12.14 -5.06
C ILE A 83 22.38 -12.94 -3.94
N GLU A 84 23.00 -12.95 -2.77
CA GLU A 84 22.47 -13.60 -1.57
C GLU A 84 21.77 -12.56 -0.71
N PHE A 85 20.53 -12.83 -0.31
CA PHE A 85 19.73 -11.93 0.54
C PHE A 85 19.61 -12.52 1.95
N TYR A 86 19.95 -11.73 2.97
CA TYR A 86 19.75 -12.09 4.38
C TYR A 86 19.00 -10.98 5.12
N GLY A 87 17.70 -11.17 5.32
CA GLY A 87 16.90 -10.34 6.24
C GLY A 87 16.71 -8.86 5.85
N ARG A 88 15.84 -8.16 6.60
CA ARG A 88 15.29 -6.81 6.31
C ARG A 88 16.27 -5.62 6.37
N ASN A 89 17.59 -5.83 6.45
CA ASN A 89 18.55 -4.74 6.59
C ASN A 89 19.51 -4.73 5.40
N TYR A 90 19.44 -3.70 4.58
CA TYR A 90 20.23 -3.59 3.35
C TYR A 90 21.58 -2.93 3.62
N ARG A 91 22.64 -3.64 3.25
CA ARG A 91 23.98 -3.07 3.04
C ARG A 91 24.48 -3.60 1.70
N ALA A 92 24.55 -2.74 0.69
CA ALA A 92 25.17 -3.09 -0.57
C ALA A 92 26.70 -3.08 -0.35
N GLU A 93 27.32 -4.24 -0.32
CA GLU A 93 28.78 -4.33 -0.42
C GLU A 93 29.17 -4.27 -1.90
N GLU A 94 30.19 -3.47 -2.22
CA GLU A 94 30.74 -3.31 -3.57
C GLU A 94 31.05 -4.69 -4.15
N LYS A 95 30.39 -5.07 -5.25
CA LYS A 95 30.73 -6.29 -5.99
C LYS A 95 31.29 -5.93 -7.36
N GLU A 96 32.40 -6.56 -7.68
CA GLU A 96 33.03 -6.53 -9.00
C GLU A 96 32.29 -7.49 -9.93
N VAL A 97 31.97 -7.02 -11.14
CA VAL A 97 31.28 -7.78 -12.20
C VAL A 97 32.22 -7.86 -13.39
N THR A 98 32.49 -9.07 -13.88
CA THR A 98 33.30 -9.27 -15.08
C THR A 98 32.41 -9.63 -16.25
N VAL A 99 32.46 -8.83 -17.31
CA VAL A 99 31.76 -9.10 -18.58
C VAL A 99 32.75 -9.66 -19.59
N GLN A 100 32.36 -10.76 -20.25
CA GLN A 100 33.09 -11.33 -21.38
C GLN A 100 32.44 -10.88 -22.69
N TRP A 101 33.26 -10.38 -23.61
CA TRP A 101 32.82 -9.89 -24.91
C TRP A 101 32.92 -11.00 -25.96
N GLY A 102 32.10 -10.91 -27.01
CA GLY A 102 32.10 -11.90 -28.10
C GLY A 102 33.40 -11.98 -28.90
N ASP A 103 34.32 -11.02 -28.72
CA ASP A 103 35.67 -11.04 -29.28
C ASP A 103 36.71 -11.73 -28.37
N GLY A 104 36.28 -12.29 -27.23
CA GLY A 104 37.12 -12.98 -26.26
C GLY A 104 37.84 -12.05 -25.26
N SER A 105 37.63 -10.74 -25.33
CA SER A 105 38.12 -9.81 -24.31
C SER A 105 37.21 -9.78 -23.08
N SER A 106 37.74 -9.35 -21.93
CA SER A 106 36.96 -9.17 -20.71
C SER A 106 37.07 -7.76 -20.16
N SER A 107 36.05 -7.33 -19.42
CA SER A 107 36.05 -6.03 -18.72
C SER A 107 35.46 -6.17 -17.33
N GLU A 108 36.14 -5.58 -16.35
CA GLU A 108 35.71 -5.54 -14.95
C GLU A 108 34.94 -4.23 -14.67
N PHE A 109 33.79 -4.36 -14.02
CA PHE A 109 32.90 -3.27 -13.64
C PHE A 109 32.70 -3.28 -12.13
N VAL A 110 32.65 -2.09 -11.53
CA VAL A 110 32.33 -1.95 -10.10
C VAL A 110 30.89 -1.45 -9.97
N CYS A 111 30.04 -2.23 -9.35
CA CYS A 111 28.69 -1.78 -9.00
C CYS A 111 28.79 -0.75 -7.88
N THR A 112 28.41 0.50 -8.15
CA THR A 112 28.52 1.60 -7.18
C THR A 112 27.19 1.99 -6.56
N HIS A 113 26.06 1.65 -7.19
CA HIS A 113 24.71 1.97 -6.71
C HIS A 113 23.72 0.87 -7.12
N VAL A 114 22.88 0.44 -6.18
CA VAL A 114 21.72 -0.42 -6.45
C VAL A 114 20.48 0.42 -6.16
N ILE A 115 19.64 0.70 -7.17
CA ILE A 115 18.34 1.35 -6.96
C ILE A 115 17.29 0.24 -6.86
N THR A 116 16.87 -0.05 -5.63
CA THR A 116 15.74 -0.93 -5.41
C THR A 116 14.45 -0.12 -5.56
N ALA A 117 13.73 -0.26 -6.67
CA ALA A 117 12.36 0.20 -6.76
C ALA A 117 11.46 -0.90 -6.19
N VAL A 118 11.28 -0.89 -4.87
CA VAL A 118 10.21 -1.68 -4.26
C VAL A 118 8.91 -1.01 -4.65
N LYS A 119 8.27 -1.45 -5.75
CA LYS A 119 6.83 -1.28 -5.86
C LYS A 119 6.29 -2.15 -4.74
N SER A 120 5.67 -1.55 -3.73
CA SER A 120 5.00 -2.32 -2.69
C SER A 120 3.96 -3.20 -3.39
N ALA A 121 4.25 -4.48 -3.57
CA ALA A 121 3.19 -5.46 -3.70
C ALA A 121 2.38 -5.32 -2.42
N ARG A 122 1.14 -4.82 -2.53
CA ARG A 122 0.16 -5.26 -1.56
C ARG A 122 0.15 -6.79 -1.63
N ARG A 123 0.04 -7.45 -0.47
CA ARG A 123 -0.28 -8.87 -0.46
C ARG A 123 -1.61 -9.01 -1.20
N SER A 124 -1.56 -9.38 -2.47
CA SER A 124 -2.70 -9.99 -3.15
C SER A 124 -2.62 -11.49 -2.89
N ASP A 125 -2.88 -11.88 -1.65
CA ASP A 125 -3.38 -13.22 -1.36
C ASP A 125 -4.86 -13.35 -1.80
N GLY A 126 -5.49 -12.24 -2.22
CA GLY A 126 -6.79 -12.22 -2.88
C GLY A 126 -6.69 -12.63 -4.35
N LYS A 127 -7.71 -13.35 -4.81
CA LYS A 127 -8.04 -13.40 -6.25
C LYS A 127 -8.15 -11.96 -6.74
N ALA A 128 -7.46 -11.63 -7.82
CA ALA A 128 -7.52 -10.28 -8.39
C ALA A 128 -9.00 -9.88 -8.63
N GLY A 129 -9.46 -8.81 -7.98
CA GLY A 129 -10.76 -8.19 -8.25
C GLY A 129 -11.83 -8.25 -7.16
N GLU A 130 -11.59 -8.89 -6.00
CA GLU A 130 -12.56 -8.83 -4.88
C GLU A 130 -12.38 -7.54 -4.07
N PRO A 131 -13.47 -6.81 -3.74
CA PRO A 131 -13.40 -5.62 -2.89
C PRO A 131 -12.80 -5.91 -1.51
N VAL A 132 -12.00 -4.97 -1.00
CA VAL A 132 -11.37 -5.07 0.31
C VAL A 132 -11.75 -3.87 1.17
N TYR A 133 -12.13 -4.14 2.42
CA TYR A 133 -12.31 -3.16 3.47
C TYR A 133 -11.03 -3.12 4.28
N ASP A 134 -10.28 -2.03 4.13
CA ASP A 134 -8.94 -1.85 4.70
C ASP A 134 -9.01 -0.97 5.95
N LYS A 135 -8.52 -1.53 7.06
CA LYS A 135 -8.42 -0.89 8.38
C LYS A 135 -9.69 -0.15 8.86
N PRO A 136 -10.89 -0.74 8.82
CA PRO A 136 -11.89 -0.37 9.80
C PRO A 136 -11.37 -0.47 11.23
N ILE A 137 -11.36 0.65 11.94
CA ILE A 137 -11.04 0.70 13.36
C ILE A 137 -12.12 1.43 14.15
N ILE A 138 -12.44 0.91 15.33
CA ILE A 138 -13.57 1.34 16.17
C ILE A 138 -13.04 1.80 17.54
N TYR A 139 -13.26 3.06 17.85
CA TYR A 139 -13.00 3.67 19.14
C TYR A 139 -14.30 3.79 19.95
N LEU A 140 -14.18 3.64 21.26
CA LEU A 140 -15.30 3.76 22.20
C LEU A 140 -14.94 4.75 23.30
N TYR A 141 -15.77 5.78 23.49
CA TYR A 141 -15.57 6.87 24.44
C TYR A 141 -16.81 7.04 25.35
N PRO A 142 -17.01 6.16 26.36
CA PRO A 142 -18.09 6.32 27.32
C PRO A 142 -17.81 7.46 28.32
N GLU A 143 -18.82 7.91 29.07
CA GLU A 143 -18.65 8.97 30.08
C GLU A 143 -17.99 8.47 31.38
N ALA A 144 -18.02 7.16 31.63
CA ALA A 144 -17.35 6.46 32.73
C ALA A 144 -16.92 5.06 32.27
N ASP A 145 -16.07 4.39 33.04
CA ASP A 145 -15.69 3.00 32.79
C ASP A 145 -16.95 2.13 32.60
N THR A 146 -17.10 1.57 31.41
CA THR A 146 -18.33 0.90 30.96
C THR A 146 -17.99 -0.47 30.39
N VAL A 147 -18.72 -1.51 30.83
CA VAL A 147 -18.62 -2.83 30.20
C VAL A 147 -19.37 -2.77 28.87
N CYS A 148 -18.65 -3.10 27.80
CA CYS A 148 -19.11 -3.00 26.43
C CYS A 148 -19.01 -4.33 25.69
N SER A 149 -19.90 -4.49 24.72
CA SER A 149 -19.84 -5.52 23.69
C SER A 149 -20.07 -4.90 22.32
N VAL A 150 -19.39 -5.40 21.30
CA VAL A 150 -19.47 -4.92 19.92
C VAL A 150 -19.56 -6.11 18.97
N ALA A 151 -20.58 -6.09 18.12
CA ALA A 151 -20.81 -7.08 17.08
C ALA A 151 -20.95 -6.41 15.71
N LEU A 152 -20.33 -7.02 14.70
CA LEU A 152 -20.34 -6.62 13.31
C LEU A 152 -21.19 -7.61 12.52
N GLU A 153 -22.19 -7.12 11.79
CA GLU A 153 -22.89 -7.89 10.75
C GLU A 153 -22.34 -7.45 9.41
N PHE A 154 -21.47 -8.28 8.85
CA PHE A 154 -20.78 -8.04 7.60
C PHE A 154 -21.10 -9.16 6.61
N ASP A 155 -21.73 -8.80 5.49
CA ASP A 155 -21.99 -9.73 4.38
C ASP A 155 -20.71 -9.93 3.55
N GLY A 156 -19.80 -10.69 4.14
CA GLY A 156 -18.46 -10.95 3.62
C GLY A 156 -17.64 -11.81 4.56
N GLU A 157 -16.35 -11.87 4.28
CA GLU A 157 -15.35 -12.58 5.09
C GLU A 157 -14.52 -11.58 5.89
N LEU A 158 -14.44 -11.75 7.20
CA LEU A 158 -13.47 -11.05 8.03
C LEU A 158 -12.10 -11.71 7.84
N THR A 159 -11.16 -10.97 7.26
CA THR A 159 -9.82 -11.48 6.93
C THR A 159 -8.80 -11.22 8.03
N CYS A 160 -9.03 -10.19 8.85
CA CYS A 160 -8.23 -9.90 10.02
C CYS A 160 -9.09 -9.23 11.07
N THR A 161 -8.88 -9.59 12.33
CA THR A 161 -9.50 -8.92 13.48
C THR A 161 -8.48 -8.80 14.61
N TYR A 162 -8.55 -7.71 15.34
CA TYR A 162 -7.72 -7.50 16.53
C TYR A 162 -8.39 -6.53 17.50
N PRO A 163 -8.59 -6.88 18.79
CA PRO A 163 -8.38 -8.19 19.41
C PRO A 163 -9.16 -9.32 18.72
N GLU A 164 -8.97 -10.58 19.15
CA GLU A 164 -9.65 -11.72 18.53
C GLU A 164 -11.18 -11.53 18.54
N TYR A 165 -11.80 -11.72 17.36
CA TYR A 165 -13.24 -11.60 17.19
C TYR A 165 -13.90 -12.97 17.45
N GLY A 166 -14.72 -13.04 18.50
CA GLY A 166 -15.44 -14.26 18.89
C GLY A 166 -16.70 -14.53 18.05
N THR A 167 -17.37 -15.64 18.35
CA THR A 167 -18.65 -16.03 17.69
C THR A 167 -19.71 -14.92 17.75
N ASP A 168 -19.77 -14.22 18.87
CA ASP A 168 -20.73 -13.13 19.11
C ASP A 168 -20.07 -11.74 18.96
N GLY A 169 -18.84 -11.67 18.43
CA GLY A 169 -18.04 -10.45 18.31
C GLY A 169 -17.08 -10.21 19.49
N TRP A 170 -16.75 -8.94 19.74
CA TRP A 170 -15.93 -8.53 20.88
C TRP A 170 -16.83 -8.34 22.10
N GLN A 171 -16.62 -9.13 23.15
CA GLN A 171 -17.55 -9.21 24.27
C GLN A 171 -16.90 -8.82 25.60
N ASP A 172 -17.71 -8.24 26.49
CA ASP A 172 -17.45 -8.05 27.92
C ASP A 172 -16.12 -7.33 28.26
N PHE A 173 -15.67 -6.40 27.40
CA PHE A 173 -14.49 -5.57 27.66
C PHE A 173 -14.88 -4.25 28.33
N ILE A 174 -13.99 -3.66 29.12
CA ILE A 174 -14.21 -2.35 29.74
C ILE A 174 -13.70 -1.26 28.79
N ALA A 175 -14.57 -0.39 28.31
CA ALA A 175 -14.18 0.85 27.64
C ALA A 175 -14.06 1.98 28.68
N ARG A 176 -12.97 2.75 28.62
CA ARG A 176 -12.72 3.91 29.48
C ARG A 176 -12.95 5.21 28.71
N PRO A 177 -13.23 6.34 29.40
CA PRO A 177 -13.48 7.63 28.74
C PRO A 177 -12.32 8.14 27.85
N ASP A 178 -11.09 7.68 28.08
CA ASP A 178 -9.92 8.05 27.28
C ASP A 178 -9.74 7.22 25.99
N GLY A 179 -10.63 6.25 25.75
CA GLY A 179 -10.59 5.32 24.62
C GLY A 179 -9.82 4.03 24.89
N THR A 180 -9.30 3.82 26.11
CA THR A 180 -8.67 2.55 26.49
C THR A 180 -9.71 1.45 26.62
N LEU A 181 -9.44 0.29 26.03
CA LEU A 181 -10.26 -0.92 26.09
C LEU A 181 -9.50 -1.98 26.88
N VAL A 182 -10.10 -2.54 27.91
CA VAL A 182 -9.50 -3.61 28.73
C VAL A 182 -10.31 -4.88 28.59
N PHE A 183 -9.72 -5.91 27.98
CA PHE A 183 -10.41 -7.19 27.75
C PHE A 183 -10.33 -8.11 28.97
N PRO A 184 -11.19 -9.15 29.05
CA PRO A 184 -11.21 -10.10 30.18
C PRO A 184 -9.88 -10.84 30.43
N ASP A 185 -9.02 -10.94 29.42
CA ASP A 185 -7.67 -11.51 29.53
C ASP A 185 -6.66 -10.56 30.20
N GLY A 186 -7.06 -9.33 30.51
CA GLY A 186 -6.26 -8.29 31.13
C GLY A 186 -5.42 -7.47 30.16
N ASN A 187 -5.52 -7.72 28.85
CA ASN A 187 -4.82 -6.91 27.85
C ASN A 187 -5.53 -5.57 27.63
N GLU A 188 -4.74 -4.53 27.40
CA GLU A 188 -5.23 -3.19 27.04
C GLU A 188 -5.03 -2.91 25.56
N TYR A 189 -6.06 -2.32 24.95
CA TYR A 189 -6.11 -1.89 23.55
C TYR A 189 -6.62 -0.46 23.48
N TYR A 190 -6.44 0.21 22.34
CA TYR A 190 -6.96 1.56 22.13
C TYR A 190 -8.05 1.62 21.04
N THR A 191 -8.33 0.48 20.41
CA THR A 191 -9.31 0.35 19.33
C THR A 191 -9.65 -1.13 19.13
N LEU A 192 -10.83 -1.40 18.58
CA LEU A 192 -11.10 -2.65 17.87
C LEU A 192 -10.70 -2.45 16.40
N TYR A 193 -10.22 -3.50 15.75
CA TYR A 193 -9.74 -3.47 14.37
C TYR A 193 -10.31 -4.64 13.61
N TRP A 194 -10.74 -4.40 12.38
CA TRP A 194 -11.05 -5.45 11.44
C TRP A 194 -10.64 -5.09 10.01
N GLU A 195 -10.45 -6.11 9.19
CA GLU A 195 -10.37 -6.05 7.73
C GLU A 195 -11.28 -7.14 7.16
N GLY A 196 -11.79 -6.91 5.96
CA GLY A 196 -12.64 -7.91 5.34
C GLY A 196 -12.74 -7.80 3.83
N ARG A 197 -13.36 -8.81 3.25
CA ARG A 197 -13.69 -8.91 1.82
C ARG A 197 -15.17 -9.12 1.67
N GLY A 198 -15.84 -8.32 0.86
CA GLY A 198 -17.29 -8.38 0.73
C GLY A 198 -17.79 -7.48 -0.38
N ASN A 199 -19.09 -7.46 -0.65
CA ASN A 199 -19.61 -6.61 -1.72
C ASN A 199 -19.53 -5.11 -1.35
N TYR A 200 -19.19 -4.25 -2.31
CA TYR A 200 -19.23 -2.80 -2.20
C TYR A 200 -20.08 -2.11 -3.30
N ASP A 201 -20.94 -2.84 -4.00
CA ASP A 201 -21.80 -2.33 -5.09
C ASP A 201 -22.71 -1.17 -4.65
N TRP A 202 -22.96 -1.07 -3.35
CA TRP A 202 -23.73 -0.01 -2.71
C TRP A 202 -22.95 1.31 -2.55
N LEU A 203 -21.64 1.35 -2.82
CA LEU A 203 -20.84 2.57 -2.73
C LEU A 203 -21.33 3.64 -3.70
N ASP A 204 -21.64 4.83 -3.17
CA ASP A 204 -21.99 5.99 -3.99
C ASP A 204 -20.76 6.88 -4.23
N ILE A 205 -20.25 6.81 -5.45
CA ILE A 205 -19.14 7.64 -5.94
C ILE A 205 -19.61 8.72 -6.94
N SER A 206 -20.91 9.05 -6.96
CA SER A 206 -21.48 10.08 -7.83
C SER A 206 -21.14 11.51 -7.40
N SER A 207 -20.79 11.70 -6.12
CA SER A 207 -20.28 12.95 -5.54
C SER A 207 -19.03 12.67 -4.70
N GLY A 208 -18.19 13.68 -4.53
CA GLY A 208 -16.90 13.51 -3.85
C GLY A 208 -15.93 14.64 -4.16
N PHE A 209 -14.64 14.28 -4.16
CA PHE A 209 -13.54 15.21 -4.34
C PHE A 209 -12.52 14.63 -5.31
N CYS A 210 -12.01 15.45 -6.23
CA CYS A 210 -10.86 15.11 -7.06
C CYS A 210 -9.63 15.83 -6.51
N VAL A 211 -8.71 15.08 -5.89
CA VAL A 211 -7.59 15.63 -5.11
C VAL A 211 -6.26 15.19 -5.72
N LYS A 212 -5.35 16.12 -6.00
CA LYS A 212 -3.98 15.76 -6.41
C LYS A 212 -3.31 14.94 -5.33
N GLY A 213 -2.54 13.92 -5.69
CA GLY A 213 -1.80 13.12 -4.69
C GLY A 213 -0.98 14.00 -3.74
N THR A 214 -0.26 14.99 -4.27
CA THR A 214 0.55 15.93 -3.50
C THR A 214 -0.24 16.83 -2.54
N ASP A 215 -1.55 16.99 -2.74
CA ASP A 215 -2.42 17.80 -1.89
C ASP A 215 -3.17 16.96 -0.83
N THR A 216 -3.05 15.63 -0.86
CA THR A 216 -3.84 14.70 -0.04
C THR A 216 -3.74 14.98 1.44
N ALA A 217 -2.54 15.22 1.97
CA ALA A 217 -2.35 15.41 3.42
C ALA A 217 -3.15 16.62 3.93
N ARG A 218 -3.05 17.74 3.23
CA ARG A 218 -3.80 18.96 3.53
C ARG A 218 -5.29 18.72 3.39
N PHE A 219 -5.71 18.12 2.29
CA PHE A 219 -7.12 17.81 2.04
C PHE A 219 -7.73 16.98 3.17
N LEU A 220 -7.10 15.87 3.56
CA LEU A 220 -7.60 15.01 4.63
C LEU A 220 -7.63 15.75 5.98
N ALA A 221 -6.60 16.52 6.30
CA ALA A 221 -6.54 17.29 7.55
C ALA A 221 -7.66 18.33 7.67
N GLU A 222 -8.07 18.94 6.55
CA GLU A 222 -9.20 19.90 6.50
C GLU A 222 -10.57 19.22 6.44
N THR A 223 -10.64 18.00 5.89
CA THR A 223 -11.90 17.32 5.57
C THR A 223 -12.40 16.43 6.70
N LEU A 224 -11.54 15.63 7.32
CA LEU A 224 -11.93 14.66 8.35
C LEU A 224 -12.61 15.29 9.59
N PRO A 225 -12.22 16.50 10.07
CA PRO A 225 -12.95 17.17 11.15
C PRO A 225 -14.40 17.51 10.79
N GLN A 226 -14.71 17.77 9.51
CA GLN A 226 -16.08 18.04 9.05
C GLN A 226 -16.96 16.78 9.09
N LEU A 227 -16.33 15.60 9.06
CA LEU A 227 -16.95 14.29 9.27
C LEU A 227 -17.00 13.91 10.76
N GLY A 228 -16.57 14.81 11.65
CA GLY A 228 -16.67 14.65 13.09
C GLY A 228 -15.51 13.91 13.72
N LEU A 229 -14.44 13.58 12.98
CA LEU A 229 -13.26 12.93 13.54
C LEU A 229 -12.47 13.91 14.43
N SER A 230 -11.99 13.41 15.56
CA SER A 230 -11.08 14.15 16.43
C SER A 230 -9.69 14.26 15.80
N ALA A 231 -8.84 15.16 16.29
CA ALA A 231 -7.47 15.30 15.79
C ALA A 231 -6.66 13.99 15.91
N ARG A 232 -6.88 13.19 16.95
CA ARG A 232 -6.23 11.89 17.13
C ARG A 232 -6.64 10.90 16.05
N GLU A 233 -7.95 10.72 15.88
CA GLU A 233 -8.51 9.80 14.88
C GLU A 233 -8.13 10.20 13.45
N ALA A 234 -8.22 11.50 13.13
CA ALA A 234 -7.84 12.02 11.83
C ALA A 234 -6.35 11.81 11.52
N ASN A 235 -5.47 12.00 12.51
CA ASN A 235 -4.03 11.75 12.33
C ASN A 235 -3.74 10.27 12.04
N GLU A 236 -4.39 9.34 12.75
CA GLU A 236 -4.23 7.91 12.50
C GLU A 236 -4.78 7.50 11.12
N PHE A 237 -5.92 8.07 10.71
CA PHE A 237 -6.47 7.91 9.37
C PHE A 237 -5.46 8.35 8.30
N ILE A 238 -4.89 9.55 8.46
CA ILE A 238 -3.91 10.12 7.52
C ILE A 238 -2.64 9.27 7.48
N ILE A 239 -2.10 8.82 8.63
CA ILE A 239 -0.88 8.01 8.68
C ILE A 239 -1.03 6.72 7.86
N TYR A 240 -2.21 6.09 7.89
CA TYR A 240 -2.45 4.88 7.12
C TYR A 240 -2.66 5.15 5.63
N TRP A 241 -3.53 6.10 5.29
CA TRP A 241 -3.96 6.31 3.90
C TRP A 241 -3.02 7.19 3.07
N LEU A 242 -2.30 8.12 3.69
CA LEU A 242 -1.45 9.08 2.98
C LEU A 242 -0.34 8.41 2.15
N PRO A 243 0.40 7.38 2.64
CA PRO A 243 1.38 6.66 1.83
C PRO A 243 0.82 6.05 0.54
N ILE A 244 -0.48 5.75 0.49
CA ILE A 244 -1.13 5.21 -0.70
C ILE A 244 -1.56 6.35 -1.62
N LEU A 245 -2.37 7.26 -1.08
CA LEU A 245 -3.02 8.32 -1.85
C LEU A 245 -2.05 9.37 -2.40
N GLN A 246 -0.95 9.67 -1.70
CA GLN A 246 -0.02 10.71 -2.13
C GLN A 246 0.78 10.34 -3.39
N ASN A 247 0.86 9.04 -3.69
CA ASN A 247 1.60 8.49 -4.83
C ASN A 247 0.77 8.45 -6.12
N ASN A 248 -0.54 8.73 -6.04
CA ASN A 248 -1.42 8.81 -7.20
C ASN A 248 -1.32 10.20 -7.83
N ALA A 249 -1.49 10.32 -9.15
CA ALA A 249 -1.54 11.64 -9.80
C ALA A 249 -2.73 12.46 -9.24
N TYR A 250 -3.91 11.84 -9.24
CA TYR A 250 -5.13 12.32 -8.59
C TYR A 250 -5.84 11.17 -7.88
N ASN A 251 -6.70 11.52 -6.93
CA ASN A 251 -7.59 10.61 -6.22
C ASN A 251 -9.01 11.12 -6.39
N LEU A 252 -9.92 10.26 -6.84
CA LEU A 252 -11.34 10.45 -6.58
C LEU A 252 -11.62 9.94 -5.18
N ILE A 253 -12.16 10.78 -4.29
CA ILE A 253 -12.46 10.42 -2.90
C ILE A 253 -13.93 10.70 -2.61
N SER A 254 -14.65 9.73 -2.08
CA SER A 254 -16.01 9.88 -1.56
C SER A 254 -16.12 9.24 -0.18
N PHE A 255 -16.71 9.94 0.79
CA PHE A 255 -16.87 9.43 2.15
C PHE A 255 -18.27 8.87 2.33
N GLN A 256 -18.36 7.58 2.66
CA GLN A 256 -19.63 6.91 2.94
C GLN A 256 -19.90 6.95 4.45
N THR A 257 -21.08 7.43 4.82
CA THR A 257 -21.52 7.51 6.22
C THR A 257 -22.76 6.64 6.43
N SER A 258 -23.97 7.16 6.22
CA SER A 258 -25.21 6.41 6.36
C SER A 258 -25.24 5.16 5.48
N THR A 259 -24.81 5.28 4.21
CA THR A 259 -24.73 4.14 3.30
C THR A 259 -23.81 3.02 3.84
N TYR A 260 -22.70 3.39 4.47
CA TYR A 260 -21.80 2.42 5.10
C TYR A 260 -22.48 1.76 6.32
N ALA A 261 -23.09 2.57 7.19
CA ALA A 261 -23.80 2.07 8.36
C ALA A 261 -25.03 1.21 8.00
N ASP A 262 -25.61 1.41 6.83
CA ASP A 262 -26.74 0.64 6.33
C ASP A 262 -26.36 -0.74 5.79
N ASN A 263 -25.16 -0.89 5.24
CA ASN A 263 -24.71 -2.13 4.62
C ASN A 263 -23.76 -2.95 5.49
N VAL A 264 -23.09 -2.32 6.46
CA VAL A 264 -22.22 -3.01 7.43
C VAL A 264 -22.70 -2.64 8.82
N LYS A 265 -23.53 -3.48 9.45
CA LYS A 265 -24.17 -3.13 10.72
C LYS A 265 -23.19 -3.30 11.87
N LEU A 266 -23.16 -2.31 12.76
CA LEU A 266 -22.37 -2.31 13.97
C LEU A 266 -23.32 -2.17 15.16
N THR A 267 -23.38 -3.21 15.98
CA THR A 267 -24.18 -3.24 17.20
C THR A 267 -23.24 -3.05 18.38
N VAL A 268 -23.54 -2.06 19.21
CA VAL A 268 -22.76 -1.75 20.43
C VAL A 268 -23.71 -1.80 21.62
N SER A 269 -23.27 -2.46 22.69
CA SER A 269 -23.98 -2.52 23.97
C SER A 269 -23.06 -2.02 25.09
N PRO A 270 -23.49 -1.08 25.96
CA PRO A 270 -24.75 -0.35 25.86
C PRO A 270 -24.84 0.50 24.59
N GLU A 271 -26.05 0.88 24.20
CA GLU A 271 -26.26 1.69 23.00
C GLU A 271 -25.57 3.07 23.17
N PRO A 272 -24.70 3.48 22.24
CA PRO A 272 -24.04 4.77 22.29
C PRO A 272 -24.99 5.91 21.94
N ASP A 273 -24.83 7.05 22.61
CA ASP A 273 -25.58 8.28 22.32
C ASP A 273 -25.17 8.89 20.97
N THR A 274 -23.91 8.73 20.59
CA THR A 274 -23.36 9.25 19.32
C THR A 274 -22.59 8.17 18.57
N VAL A 275 -22.88 8.01 17.28
CA VAL A 275 -22.16 7.11 16.38
C VAL A 275 -21.65 7.87 15.16
N ILE A 276 -20.34 7.87 14.95
CA ILE A 276 -19.68 8.48 13.79
C ILE A 276 -19.01 7.35 12.99
N ARG A 277 -19.48 7.08 11.78
CA ARG A 277 -18.91 6.01 10.93
C ARG A 277 -18.55 6.56 9.55
N VAL A 278 -17.29 6.40 9.17
CA VAL A 278 -16.73 6.98 7.94
C VAL A 278 -15.95 5.92 7.18
N LEU A 279 -16.46 5.48 6.03
CA LEU A 279 -15.70 4.66 5.09
C LEU A 279 -15.26 5.51 3.90
N MET A 280 -13.96 5.68 3.70
CA MET A 280 -13.44 6.36 2.52
C MET A 280 -13.39 5.41 1.32
N ALA A 281 -14.19 5.66 0.30
CA ALA A 281 -14.01 5.05 -1.01
C ALA A 281 -13.09 5.93 -1.85
N TYR A 282 -12.00 5.37 -2.38
CA TYR A 282 -11.13 6.11 -3.29
C TYR A 282 -10.83 5.34 -4.58
N MET A 283 -10.52 6.10 -5.62
CA MET A 283 -10.07 5.57 -6.91
C MET A 283 -8.89 6.40 -7.41
N PRO A 284 -7.74 5.77 -7.75
CA PRO A 284 -6.64 6.48 -8.38
C PRO A 284 -7.04 6.98 -9.77
N LEU A 285 -6.58 8.17 -10.14
CA LEU A 285 -6.86 8.81 -11.42
C LEU A 285 -5.57 9.36 -12.03
N GLU A 286 -5.40 9.19 -13.35
CA GLU A 286 -4.29 9.79 -14.11
C GLU A 286 -4.46 11.30 -14.32
N HIS A 287 -5.70 11.76 -14.37
CA HIS A 287 -6.05 13.15 -14.65
C HIS A 287 -7.18 13.64 -13.74
N ALA A 288 -7.24 14.96 -13.55
CA ALA A 288 -8.32 15.58 -12.80
C ALA A 288 -9.68 15.35 -13.48
N VAL A 289 -10.71 15.11 -12.68
CA VAL A 289 -12.10 15.00 -13.14
C VAL A 289 -12.97 16.04 -12.45
N ASN A 290 -14.03 16.48 -13.14
CA ASN A 290 -15.06 17.29 -12.51
C ASN A 290 -16.07 16.37 -11.83
N ILE A 291 -16.22 16.49 -10.52
CA ILE A 291 -17.18 15.73 -9.72
C ILE A 291 -18.01 16.69 -8.86
N PRO A 292 -19.32 16.49 -8.70
CA PRO A 292 -20.11 17.24 -7.74
C PRO A 292 -19.52 17.12 -6.32
N PRO A 293 -19.30 18.25 -5.61
CA PRO A 293 -18.73 18.20 -4.27
C PRO A 293 -19.70 17.55 -3.29
N GLN A 294 -19.19 16.63 -2.47
CA GLN A 294 -19.96 16.01 -1.40
C GLN A 294 -20.21 17.01 -0.28
N GLN A 295 -21.43 17.02 0.26
CA GLN A 295 -21.75 17.78 1.48
C GLN A 295 -21.40 16.92 2.69
N LEU A 296 -20.53 17.44 3.55
CA LEU A 296 -20.06 16.74 4.74
C LEU A 296 -20.75 17.30 5.97
N THR A 297 -21.25 16.40 6.82
CA THR A 297 -21.91 16.74 8.07
C THR A 297 -21.53 15.72 9.12
N ALA A 298 -21.47 16.16 10.36
CA ALA A 298 -21.24 15.30 11.52
C ALA A 298 -22.28 15.57 12.60
N PRO A 299 -22.66 14.54 13.38
CA PRO A 299 -23.39 14.77 14.63
C PRO A 299 -22.49 15.48 15.64
N GLU A 300 -23.10 16.19 16.59
CA GLU A 300 -22.39 16.67 17.78
C GLU A 300 -22.03 15.46 18.66
N ARG A 301 -20.82 15.46 19.24
CA ARG A 301 -20.39 14.41 20.16
C ARG A 301 -21.01 14.64 21.54
N THR A 302 -22.01 13.86 21.88
CA THR A 302 -22.68 13.89 23.19
C THR A 302 -22.73 12.52 23.81
N GLY A 303 -22.53 12.42 25.12
CA GLY A 303 -22.61 11.14 25.85
C GLY A 303 -21.59 10.10 25.37
N PHE A 304 -21.98 8.83 25.45
CA PHE A 304 -21.18 7.72 24.96
C PHE A 304 -21.02 7.81 23.44
N THR A 305 -19.79 8.07 22.99
CA THR A 305 -19.48 8.22 21.57
C THR A 305 -18.71 7.01 21.03
N VAL A 306 -19.17 6.44 19.93
CA VAL A 306 -18.46 5.43 19.13
C VAL A 306 -18.04 6.04 17.80
N VAL A 307 -16.76 5.85 17.44
CA VAL A 307 -16.22 6.31 16.16
C VAL A 307 -15.63 5.14 15.41
N GLU A 308 -16.05 4.93 14.17
CA GLU A 308 -15.41 4.01 13.25
C GLU A 308 -14.93 4.75 12.00
N TRP A 309 -13.71 4.47 11.56
CA TRP A 309 -13.29 4.84 10.23
C TRP A 309 -12.54 3.71 9.53
N GLY A 310 -12.60 3.68 8.20
CA GLY A 310 -11.89 2.75 7.34
C GLY A 310 -11.83 3.26 5.92
N GLY A 311 -11.45 2.40 4.97
CA GLY A 311 -11.55 2.74 3.56
C GLY A 311 -11.44 1.56 2.62
N THR A 312 -11.60 1.84 1.34
CA THR A 312 -11.56 0.84 0.27
C THR A 312 -11.12 1.48 -1.04
N GLU A 313 -10.31 0.74 -1.80
CA GLU A 313 -9.99 1.08 -3.18
C GLU A 313 -11.07 0.53 -4.12
N VAL A 314 -11.66 1.43 -4.90
CA VAL A 314 -12.67 1.08 -5.89
C VAL A 314 -11.98 0.83 -7.24
N ASN A 315 -12.06 -0.42 -7.71
CA ASN A 315 -11.62 -0.81 -9.05
C ASN A 315 -12.87 -0.91 -9.93
N LYS A 316 -13.10 0.07 -10.82
CA LYS A 316 -14.15 0.00 -11.85
C LYS A 316 -13.55 -0.02 -13.24
#